data_AF-A0A3A4UIV8-F1
#
_entry.id   AF-A0A3A4UIV8-F1
#
_cell.length_a   1.000
_cell.length_b   1.000
_cell.length_c   1.000
_cell.angle_alpha   90.00
_cell.angle_beta   90.00
_cell.angle_gamma   90.00
#
_symmetry.space_group_name_H-M   'P 1'
#
loop_
_entity.id
_entity.type
_entity.pdbx_description
1 polymer ?
#
loop_
_entity_poly.entity_id
_entity_poly.type
_entity_poly.pdbx_seq_one_letter_code
_entity_poly.pdbx_strand_id
1 'polypeptide(L)'
;MHDHLLTAEQRAVRDEARAFVREDVPRQLLLDMDADRVRYPREYLRKAAARNLLGLRFPKEYGGRGLGWTSEVLAIEEVGVLGTSLGCL
;
A
#
# COMPACT_ATOMS: atom_id res chain seq x y z
N MET A 1 5.82 14.20 9.27
CA MET A 1 4.51 13.53 9.39
C MET A 1 4.09 13.59 10.86
N HIS A 2 2.81 13.75 11.15
CA HIS A 2 2.28 13.95 12.50
C HIS A 2 2.21 12.63 13.29
N ASP A 3 3.35 11.93 13.42
CA ASP A 3 3.47 10.60 14.02
C ASP A 3 2.94 10.52 15.46
N HIS A 4 3.01 11.66 16.16
CA HIS A 4 2.51 11.82 17.53
C HIS A 4 0.98 11.76 17.61
N LEU A 5 0.25 11.95 16.51
CA LEU A 5 -1.21 11.81 16.44
C LEU A 5 -1.67 10.37 16.21
N LEU A 6 -0.76 9.47 15.84
CA LEU A 6 -1.09 8.09 15.49
C LEU A 6 -1.12 7.19 16.73
N THR A 7 -1.92 6.13 16.69
CA THR A 7 -1.78 5.02 17.64
C THR A 7 -0.56 4.16 17.28
N ALA A 8 -0.16 3.25 18.18
CA ALA A 8 0.92 2.32 17.88
C ALA A 8 0.59 1.39 16.69
N GLU A 9 -0.66 0.93 16.61
CA GLU A 9 -1.15 0.11 15.50
C GLU A 9 -1.12 0.87 14.17
N GLN A 10 -1.54 2.13 14.15
CA GLN A 10 -1.50 2.98 12.95
C GLN A 10 -0.07 3.24 12.49
N ARG A 11 0.87 3.48 13.42
CA ARG A 11 2.30 3.61 13.08
C ARG A 11 2.85 2.32 12.46
N ALA A 12 2.48 1.16 12.99
CA ALA A 12 2.89 -0.12 12.44
C ALA A 12 2.40 -0.30 10.99
N VAL A 13 1.12 0.00 10.70
CA VAL A 13 0.58 -0.08 9.33
C VAL A 13 1.32 0.84 8.38
N ARG A 14 1.58 2.09 8.79
CA ARG A 14 2.37 3.02 7.99
C ARG A 14 3.77 2.47 7.70
N ASP A 15 4.45 1.94 8.72
CA ASP A 15 5.80 1.41 8.55
C ASP A 15 5.83 0.16 7.67
N GLU A 16 4.83 -0.71 7.77
CA GLU A 16 4.63 -1.86 6.87
C GLU A 16 4.43 -1.41 5.41
N ALA A 17 3.57 -0.41 5.17
CA ALA A 17 3.31 0.13 3.83
C ALA A 17 4.55 0.84 3.25
N ARG A 18 5.28 1.60 4.08
CA ARG A 18 6.54 2.25 3.69
C ARG A 18 7.61 1.23 3.33
N ALA A 19 7.73 0.16 4.12
CA ALA A 19 8.67 -0.92 3.82
C ALA A 19 8.32 -1.59 2.50
N PHE A 20 7.03 -1.88 2.27
CA PHE A 20 6.56 -2.44 1.00
C PHE A 20 6.96 -1.60 -0.22
N VAL A 21 6.71 -0.29 -0.14
CA VAL A 21 7.04 0.65 -1.21
C VAL A 21 8.54 0.69 -1.48
N ARG A 22 9.38 0.62 -0.45
CA ARG A 22 10.84 0.70 -0.58
C ARG A 22 11.48 -0.60 -1.03
N GLU A 23 10.95 -1.73 -0.60
CA GLU A 23 11.59 -3.03 -0.74
C GLU A 23 11.05 -3.86 -1.90
N ASP A 24 9.74 -3.83 -2.17
CA ASP A 24 9.09 -4.74 -3.12
C ASP A 24 8.71 -4.09 -4.45
N VAL A 25 8.65 -2.74 -4.48
CA VAL A 25 8.25 -2.00 -5.67
C VAL A 25 9.48 -1.51 -6.42
N PRO A 26 9.87 -2.18 -7.52
CA PRO A 26 11.04 -1.78 -8.27
C PRO A 26 10.76 -0.48 -9.02
N ARG A 27 11.72 0.43 -9.05
CA ARG A 27 11.68 1.65 -9.88
C ARG A 27 11.33 1.35 -11.35
N GLN A 28 11.76 0.20 -11.87
CA GLN A 28 11.48 -0.23 -13.24
C GLN A 28 9.99 -0.38 -13.53
N LEU A 29 9.17 -0.78 -12.53
CA LEU A 29 7.72 -0.86 -12.70
C LEU A 29 7.14 0.49 -13.13
N LEU A 30 7.56 1.58 -12.50
CA LEU A 30 7.08 2.93 -12.80
C LEU A 30 7.48 3.37 -14.21
N LEU A 31 8.74 3.11 -14.59
CA LEU A 31 9.23 3.41 -15.94
C LEU A 31 8.48 2.63 -17.02
N ASP A 32 8.16 1.37 -16.76
CA ASP A 32 7.41 0.54 -17.71
C ASP A 32 5.92 0.90 -17.75
N MET A 33 5.36 1.42 -16.65
CA MET A 33 4.02 2.03 -16.64
C MET A 33 3.99 3.31 -17.48
N ASP A 34 4.95 4.22 -17.29
CA ASP A 34 5.04 5.47 -18.07
C ASP A 34 5.28 5.21 -19.57
N ALA A 35 5.97 4.12 -19.91
CA ALA A 35 6.22 3.69 -21.29
C ALA A 35 5.08 2.85 -21.90
N ASP A 36 3.91 2.75 -21.24
CA ASP A 36 2.75 1.94 -21.65
C ASP A 36 3.05 0.44 -21.85
N ARG A 37 4.13 -0.08 -21.25
CA ARG A 37 4.49 -1.51 -21.30
C ARG A 37 3.75 -2.33 -20.26
N VAL A 38 3.24 -1.69 -19.21
CA VAL A 38 2.44 -2.32 -18.15
C VAL A 38 1.02 -1.81 -18.24
N ARG A 39 0.11 -2.65 -18.76
CA ARG A 39 -1.32 -2.31 -18.80
C ARG A 39 -2.01 -2.44 -17.44
N TYR A 40 -1.59 -3.40 -16.63
CA TYR A 40 -2.10 -3.62 -15.28
C TYR A 40 -1.06 -4.33 -14.40
N PRO A 41 -0.67 -3.76 -13.25
CA PRO A 41 0.48 -4.23 -12.47
C PRO A 41 0.10 -5.40 -11.55
N ARG A 42 -0.19 -6.58 -12.14
CA ARG A 42 -0.65 -7.78 -11.39
C ARG A 42 0.34 -8.26 -10.33
N GLU A 43 1.64 -8.18 -10.62
CA GLU A 43 2.67 -8.62 -9.69
C GLU A 43 2.75 -7.72 -8.46
N TYR A 44 2.65 -6.41 -8.64
CA TYR A 44 2.56 -5.43 -7.56
C TYR A 44 1.39 -5.77 -6.62
N LEU A 45 0.20 -6.02 -7.18
CA LEU A 45 -0.97 -6.41 -6.39
C LEU A 45 -0.77 -7.72 -5.62
N ARG A 46 -0.14 -8.73 -6.23
CA ARG A 46 0.17 -9.98 -5.53
C ARG A 46 1.15 -9.77 -4.38
N LYS A 47 2.15 -8.90 -4.55
CA LYS A 47 3.10 -8.55 -3.48
C LYS A 47 2.42 -7.78 -2.35
N ALA A 48 1.57 -6.81 -2.67
CA ALA A 48 0.77 -6.07 -1.69
C ALA A 48 -0.18 -7.01 -0.92
N ALA A 49 -0.83 -7.95 -1.60
CA ALA A 49 -1.66 -8.98 -1.00
C ALA A 49 -0.85 -9.90 -0.07
N ALA A 50 0.33 -10.34 -0.49
CA ALA A 50 1.20 -11.20 0.32
C ALA A 50 1.69 -10.49 1.60
N ARG A 51 1.78 -9.15 1.59
CA ARG A 51 2.07 -8.31 2.76
C ARG A 51 0.84 -7.96 3.59
N ASN A 52 -0.36 -8.45 3.24
CA ASN A 52 -1.64 -8.09 3.89
C ASN A 52 -1.90 -6.58 3.93
N LEU A 53 -1.53 -5.88 2.84
CA LEU A 53 -1.74 -4.44 2.69
C LEU A 53 -3.01 -4.10 1.88
N LEU A 54 -3.69 -5.11 1.33
CA LEU A 54 -4.95 -4.91 0.62
C LEU A 54 -6.13 -5.11 1.56
N GLY A 55 -7.15 -4.26 1.40
CA GLY A 55 -8.42 -4.40 2.10
C GLY A 55 -8.30 -4.26 3.62
N LEU A 56 -7.47 -3.35 4.11
CA LEU A 56 -7.17 -3.18 5.54
C LEU A 56 -8.44 -3.01 6.38
N ARG A 57 -9.45 -2.33 5.82
CA ARG A 57 -10.72 -2.03 6.50
C ARG A 57 -11.72 -3.17 6.52
N PHE A 58 -11.57 -4.18 5.67
CA PHE A 58 -12.56 -5.23 5.59
C PHE A 58 -12.44 -6.20 6.77
N PRO A 59 -13.56 -6.79 7.24
CA PRO A 59 -13.53 -7.85 8.24
C PRO A 59 -12.62 -9.02 7.86
N LYS A 60 -12.05 -9.67 8.88
CA LYS A 60 -11.15 -10.83 8.71
C LYS A 60 -11.83 -12.02 8.03
N GLU A 61 -13.14 -12.20 8.20
CA GLU A 61 -13.91 -13.26 7.54
C GLU A 61 -13.90 -13.14 6.00
N TYR A 62 -13.66 -11.94 5.48
CA TYR A 62 -13.50 -11.67 4.05
C TYR A 62 -12.04 -11.49 3.63
N GLY A 63 -11.08 -11.81 4.52
CA GLY A 63 -9.64 -11.72 4.26
C GLY A 63 -9.01 -10.35 4.52
N GLY A 64 -9.74 -9.40 5.09
CA GLY A 64 -9.18 -8.10 5.49
C GLY A 64 -8.55 -8.11 6.89
N ARG A 65 -8.19 -6.93 7.40
CA ARG A 65 -7.57 -6.79 8.75
C ARG A 65 -8.50 -6.22 9.81
N GLY A 66 -9.70 -5.75 9.43
CA GLY A 66 -10.68 -5.15 10.34
C GLY A 66 -10.24 -3.80 10.92
N LEU A 67 -9.37 -3.08 10.21
CA LEU A 67 -8.83 -1.79 10.65
C LEU A 67 -9.74 -0.60 10.27
N GLY A 68 -9.44 0.57 10.80
CA GLY A 68 -10.17 1.80 10.51
C GLY A 68 -9.69 2.54 9.27
N TRP A 69 -10.43 3.58 8.88
CA TRP A 69 -10.09 4.47 7.77
C TRP A 69 -8.72 5.13 7.89
N THR A 70 -8.30 5.50 9.08
CA THR A 70 -6.97 6.10 9.29
C THR A 70 -5.86 5.16 8.82
N SER A 71 -5.96 3.86 9.10
CA SER A 71 -4.96 2.87 8.67
C SER A 71 -4.95 2.70 7.14
N GLU A 72 -6.12 2.74 6.50
CA GLU A 72 -6.20 2.72 5.03
C GLU A 72 -5.53 3.95 4.42
N VAL A 73 -5.88 5.14 4.90
CA VAL A 73 -5.34 6.39 4.37
C VAL A 73 -3.83 6.47 4.57
N LEU A 74 -3.31 5.99 5.70
CA LEU A 74 -1.86 5.91 5.93
C LEU A 74 -1.17 5.00 4.93
N ALA A 75 -1.74 3.83 4.62
CA ALA A 75 -1.18 2.94 3.61
C ALA A 75 -1.21 3.58 2.21
N ILE A 76 -2.33 4.22 1.84
CA ILE A 76 -2.47 4.95 0.57
C ILE A 76 -1.46 6.11 0.48
N GLU A 77 -1.23 6.85 1.56
CA GLU A 77 -0.26 7.95 1.61
C GLU A 77 1.16 7.44 1.34
N GLU A 78 1.57 6.36 1.99
CA GLU A 78 2.91 5.80 1.79
C GLU A 78 3.09 5.23 0.37
N VAL A 79 2.06 4.61 -0.22
CA VAL A 79 2.07 4.16 -1.62
C VAL A 79 2.03 5.34 -2.59
N GLY A 80 1.34 6.42 -2.23
CA GLY A 80 1.13 7.60 -3.07
C GLY A 80 2.40 8.30 -3.52
N VAL A 81 3.53 8.09 -2.83
CA VAL A 81 4.85 8.60 -3.24
C VAL A 81 5.32 8.05 -4.59
N LEU A 82 4.75 6.93 -5.04
CA LEU A 82 5.03 6.30 -6.33
C LEU A 82 4.14 6.84 -7.47
N GLY A 83 3.16 7.68 -7.15
CA GLY A 83 2.13 8.15 -8.07
C GLY A 83 0.74 7.57 -7.76
N THR A 84 -0.31 8.32 -8.11
CA THR A 84 -1.70 8.01 -7.74
C THR A 84 -2.17 6.65 -8.26
N SER A 85 -1.68 6.22 -9.44
CA SER A 85 -2.14 4.99 -10.09
C SER A 85 -1.95 3.74 -9.25
N LEU A 86 -0.87 3.63 -8.47
CA LEU A 86 -0.62 2.46 -7.61
C LEU A 86 -1.34 2.53 -6.26
N GLY A 87 -1.60 3.73 -5.74
CA GLY A 87 -2.33 3.94 -4.49
C GLY A 87 -3.84 3.70 -4.59
N CYS A 88 -4.39 3.71 -5.81
CA CYS A 88 -5.79 3.42 -6.08
C CYS A 88 -6.10 1.93 -6.31
N LEU A 89 -5.10 1.05 -6.25
CA LEU A 89 -5.20 -0.39 -6.54
C LEU A 89 -5.43 -1.24 -5.30
#